data_AF-A0A286D7W2-F1
#
_entry.id   AF-A0A286D7W2-F1
#
_cell.length_a   1.000
_cell.length_b   1.000
_cell.length_c   1.000
_cell.angle_alpha   90.00
_cell.angle_beta   90.00
_cell.angle_gamma   90.00
#
_symmetry.space_group_name_H-M   'P 1'
#
loop_
_entity.id
_entity.type
_entity.pdbx_description
1 polymer ?
#
loop_
_entity_poly.entity_id
_entity_poly.type
_entity_poly.pdbx_seq_one_letter_code
_entity_poly.pdbx_strand_id
1 'polypeptide(L)'
;MNTYVVRFMGILLCAMPAMARAQPADSQKPPPPSQKIPDLRQVKPIIVCGGCDQPFDPATHKDVLETLVASPYMSQLRKALYMQDVVYQFASKAHFDNCDFDNAIAYVGERLDEVDRHVEAARRAKDSGDRALVESTVKQAFFALGQALHGIQDFYAHTNYVELTVGQAATSKDIPIVSPWQDAGKQRITALRDQGLVSGYVFWGFPQKCPAGTPSHAALAKDKATTPSGAVKVPHLQNRNRYQIAAQLARADSQALIDHAFLRWPLLKEVNGQYAAFEVLVDRRGL
;
A
#
# COMPACT_ATOMS: atom_id res chain seq x y z
N MET A 1 44.44 -3.60 -63.50
CA MET A 1 43.26 -4.48 -63.44
C MET A 1 43.43 -5.38 -62.23
N ASN A 2 42.79 -5.06 -61.11
CA ASN A 2 42.75 -5.91 -59.92
C ASN A 2 41.35 -5.79 -59.33
N THR A 3 40.56 -6.85 -59.50
CA THR A 3 39.18 -6.97 -59.03
C THR A 3 39.19 -7.50 -57.59
N TYR A 4 38.75 -6.67 -56.63
CA TYR A 4 38.46 -7.10 -55.27
C TYR A 4 37.07 -7.72 -55.22
N VAL A 5 37.00 -9.01 -54.87
CA VAL A 5 35.75 -9.73 -54.61
C VAL A 5 35.41 -9.58 -53.13
N VAL A 6 34.36 -8.80 -52.83
CA VAL A 6 33.77 -8.70 -51.50
C VAL A 6 32.76 -9.84 -51.33
N ARG A 7 33.03 -10.80 -50.43
CA ARG A 7 32.07 -11.83 -50.02
C ARG A 7 31.25 -11.32 -48.84
N PHE A 8 29.97 -11.06 -49.07
CA PHE A 8 28.98 -10.90 -47.99
C PHE A 8 28.57 -12.27 -47.46
N MET A 9 28.96 -12.60 -46.22
CA MET A 9 28.36 -13.70 -45.46
C MET A 9 27.06 -13.20 -44.84
N GLY A 10 25.93 -13.59 -45.43
CA GLY A 10 24.62 -13.43 -44.82
C GLY A 10 24.46 -14.39 -43.64
N ILE A 11 24.44 -13.86 -42.42
CA ILE A 11 24.04 -14.61 -41.23
C ILE A 11 22.50 -14.58 -41.18
N LEU A 12 21.88 -15.72 -41.49
CA LEU A 12 20.45 -15.94 -41.31
C LEU A 12 20.18 -16.09 -39.81
N LEU A 13 19.73 -15.01 -39.15
CA LEU A 13 19.18 -15.09 -37.80
C LEU A 13 17.78 -15.73 -37.88
N CYS A 14 17.69 -17.01 -37.50
CA CYS A 14 16.41 -17.65 -37.20
C CYS A 14 15.76 -16.96 -36.01
N ALA A 15 14.80 -16.07 -36.27
CA ALA A 15 13.88 -15.54 -35.27
C ALA A 15 12.99 -16.69 -34.78
N MET A 16 13.36 -17.29 -33.64
CA MET A 16 12.45 -18.16 -32.91
C MET A 16 11.28 -17.30 -32.41
N PRO A 17 10.02 -17.57 -32.79
CA PRO A 17 8.89 -16.91 -32.16
C PRO A 17 8.88 -17.32 -30.69
N ALA A 18 9.08 -16.36 -29.80
CA ALA A 18 8.82 -16.55 -28.38
C ALA A 18 7.34 -16.93 -28.25
N MET A 19 7.05 -18.22 -28.11
CA MET A 19 5.70 -18.68 -27.82
C MET A 19 5.31 -18.09 -26.47
N ALA A 20 4.41 -17.11 -26.50
CA ALA A 20 3.69 -16.64 -25.34
C ALA A 20 2.99 -17.86 -24.73
N ARG A 21 3.53 -18.38 -23.62
CA ARG A 21 2.83 -19.37 -22.81
C ARG A 21 1.57 -18.68 -22.28
N ALA A 22 0.42 -19.02 -22.87
CA ALA A 22 -0.87 -18.72 -22.28
C ALA A 22 -0.85 -19.21 -20.83
N GLN A 23 -1.22 -18.34 -19.90
CA GLN A 23 -1.29 -18.69 -18.49
C GLN A 23 -2.27 -19.85 -18.29
N PRO A 24 -1.93 -20.87 -17.50
CA PRO A 24 -2.80 -22.02 -17.28
C PRO A 24 -4.14 -21.56 -16.68
N ALA A 25 -5.23 -22.00 -17.32
CA ALA A 25 -6.61 -21.72 -16.97
C ALA A 25 -7.11 -22.49 -15.73
N ASP A 26 -6.22 -22.76 -14.77
CA ASP A 26 -6.60 -23.36 -13.49
C ASP A 26 -6.76 -22.24 -12.46
N SER A 27 -7.71 -21.36 -12.77
CA SER A 27 -7.82 -20.04 -12.20
C SER A 27 -9.03 -20.01 -11.26
N GLN A 28 -9.01 -20.86 -10.23
CA GLN A 28 -10.05 -20.83 -9.22
C GLN A 28 -9.86 -19.57 -8.36
N LYS A 29 -10.90 -18.76 -8.27
CA LYS A 29 -10.95 -17.56 -7.42
C LYS A 29 -10.58 -17.95 -5.98
N PRO A 30 -9.57 -17.30 -5.36
CA PRO A 30 -9.19 -17.64 -4.00
C PRO A 30 -10.33 -17.32 -3.02
N PRO A 31 -10.48 -18.10 -1.94
CA PRO A 31 -11.40 -17.73 -0.87
C PRO A 31 -10.95 -16.40 -0.24
N PRO A 32 -11.87 -15.66 0.40
CA PRO A 32 -11.49 -14.47 1.13
C PRO A 32 -10.59 -14.81 2.33
N PRO A 33 -9.77 -13.84 2.78
CA PRO A 33 -9.03 -13.92 4.02
C PRO A 33 -9.87 -14.31 5.23
N SER A 34 -9.19 -14.69 6.31
CA SER A 34 -9.83 -14.68 7.63
C SER A 34 -10.29 -13.27 8.00
N GLN A 35 -11.54 -13.15 8.44
CA GLN A 35 -12.08 -11.92 9.02
C GLN A 35 -11.54 -11.64 10.43
N LYS A 36 -10.79 -12.57 11.02
CA LYS A 36 -10.23 -12.42 12.36
C LYS A 36 -9.04 -11.48 12.33
N ILE A 37 -9.21 -10.31 12.95
CA ILE A 37 -8.11 -9.37 13.20
C ILE A 37 -7.26 -9.90 14.35
N PRO A 38 -5.95 -10.11 14.16
CA PRO A 38 -5.07 -10.52 15.23
C PRO A 38 -5.04 -9.52 16.41
N ASP A 39 -4.94 -10.03 17.63
CA ASP A 39 -4.71 -9.19 18.82
C ASP A 39 -3.33 -8.53 18.72
N LEU A 40 -3.24 -7.21 18.99
CA LEU A 40 -1.98 -6.46 19.00
C LEU A 40 -0.93 -7.06 19.95
N ARG A 41 -1.37 -7.74 21.01
CA ARG A 41 -0.48 -8.40 21.98
C ARG A 41 0.12 -9.70 21.46
N GLN A 42 -0.48 -10.29 20.44
CA GLN A 42 -0.07 -11.59 19.89
C GLN A 42 0.71 -11.45 18.58
N VAL A 43 0.51 -10.36 17.85
CA VAL A 43 1.34 -10.04 16.70
C VAL A 43 2.75 -9.68 17.16
N LYS A 44 3.76 -10.09 16.39
CA LYS A 44 5.15 -9.67 16.55
C LYS A 44 5.55 -8.69 15.44
N PRO A 45 4.91 -7.51 15.33
CA PRO A 45 5.20 -6.59 14.25
C PRO A 45 6.56 -5.93 14.49
N ILE A 46 7.18 -5.47 13.41
CA ILE A 46 8.30 -4.52 13.52
C ILE A 46 7.67 -3.18 13.94
N ILE A 47 7.76 -2.85 15.23
CA ILE A 47 7.23 -1.60 15.77
C ILE A 47 8.27 -0.50 15.56
N VAL A 48 7.83 0.62 14.96
CA VAL A 48 8.64 1.83 14.84
C VAL A 48 7.85 2.96 15.47
N CYS A 49 8.45 3.64 16.43
CA CYS A 49 7.86 4.83 17.03
C CYS A 49 8.27 6.07 16.22
N GLY A 50 7.29 6.81 15.70
CA GLY A 50 7.52 8.02 14.91
C GLY A 50 7.91 9.26 15.74
N GLY A 51 7.80 9.20 17.07
CA GLY A 51 8.05 10.33 17.98
C GLY A 51 8.69 9.92 19.30
N CYS A 52 9.51 8.86 19.29
CA CYS A 52 10.28 8.43 20.45
C CYS A 52 11.78 8.66 20.22
N ASP A 53 12.49 9.04 21.28
CA ASP A 53 13.95 9.18 21.26
C ASP A 53 14.68 7.81 21.20
N GLN A 54 13.96 6.72 21.46
CA GLN A 54 14.47 5.35 21.48
C GLN A 54 13.57 4.41 20.65
N PRO A 55 14.09 3.27 20.18
CA PRO A 55 13.28 2.23 19.55
C PRO A 55 12.13 1.77 20.47
N PHE A 56 10.99 1.45 19.88
CA PHE A 56 9.87 0.93 20.66
C PHE A 56 10.21 -0.46 21.19
N ASP A 57 10.05 -0.64 22.50
CA ASP A 57 10.19 -1.92 23.18
C ASP A 57 8.91 -2.20 23.99
N PRO A 58 8.20 -3.32 23.74
CA PRO A 58 6.93 -3.62 24.43
C PRO A 58 7.04 -3.72 25.95
N ALA A 59 8.20 -4.05 26.50
CA ALA A 59 8.38 -4.12 27.95
C ALA A 59 8.41 -2.72 28.58
N THR A 60 9.18 -1.81 28.00
CA THR A 60 9.31 -0.41 28.46
C THR A 60 8.15 0.49 28.02
N HIS A 61 7.45 0.14 26.94
CA HIS A 61 6.33 0.91 26.38
C HIS A 61 4.97 0.22 26.63
N LYS A 62 4.87 -0.57 27.70
CA LYS A 62 3.67 -1.34 28.05
C LYS A 62 2.41 -0.48 28.08
N ASP A 63 2.47 0.70 28.70
CA ASP A 63 1.32 1.62 28.82
C ASP A 63 0.85 2.17 27.46
N VAL A 64 1.79 2.40 26.54
CA VAL A 64 1.47 2.78 25.15
C VAL A 64 0.71 1.65 24.46
N LEU A 65 1.20 0.42 24.59
CA LEU A 65 0.56 -0.76 23.99
C LEU A 65 -0.83 -1.00 24.59
N GLU A 66 -0.98 -0.91 25.91
CA GLU A 66 -2.27 -1.07 26.57
C GLU A 66 -3.28 0.01 26.15
N THR A 67 -2.83 1.27 26.02
CA THR A 67 -3.66 2.37 25.53
C THR A 67 -4.11 2.13 24.08
N LEU A 68 -3.20 1.69 23.20
CA LEU A 68 -3.53 1.38 21.81
C LEU A 68 -4.52 0.22 21.70
N VAL A 69 -4.38 -0.81 22.54
CA VAL A 69 -5.31 -1.94 22.56
C VAL A 69 -6.69 -1.54 23.07
N ALA A 70 -6.75 -0.68 24.09
CA ALA A 70 -8.01 -0.20 24.64
C ALA A 70 -8.70 0.84 23.74
N SER A 71 -7.99 1.48 22.81
CA SER A 71 -8.55 2.52 21.95
C SER A 71 -9.57 1.94 20.95
N PRO A 72 -10.86 2.31 21.05
CA PRO A 72 -11.86 1.86 20.10
C PRO A 72 -11.62 2.41 18.69
N TYR A 73 -10.93 3.55 18.58
CA TYR A 73 -10.60 4.21 17.32
C TYR A 73 -9.48 3.48 16.59
N MET A 74 -8.42 3.09 17.31
CA MET A 74 -7.36 2.25 16.76
C MET A 74 -7.89 0.88 16.35
N SER A 75 -8.85 0.33 17.10
CA SER A 75 -9.55 -0.89 16.71
C SER A 75 -10.28 -0.74 15.36
N GLN A 76 -10.96 0.39 15.10
CA GLN A 76 -11.59 0.65 13.81
C GLN A 76 -10.59 0.85 12.67
N LEU A 77 -9.52 1.61 12.90
CA LEU A 77 -8.47 1.81 11.89
C LEU A 77 -7.83 0.48 11.48
N ARG A 78 -7.46 -0.35 12.47
CA ARG A 78 -6.94 -1.69 12.22
C ARG A 78 -7.98 -2.56 11.52
N LYS A 79 -9.23 -2.57 11.99
CA LYS A 79 -10.30 -3.33 11.33
C LYS A 79 -10.42 -2.99 9.85
N ALA A 80 -10.38 -1.72 9.50
CA ALA A 80 -10.42 -1.29 8.11
C ALA A 80 -9.22 -1.79 7.30
N LEU A 81 -8.00 -1.73 7.84
CA LEU A 81 -6.80 -2.23 7.17
C LEU A 81 -6.92 -3.71 6.75
N TYR A 82 -7.51 -4.57 7.59
CA TYR A 82 -7.71 -6.00 7.28
C TYR A 82 -8.97 -6.26 6.45
N MET A 83 -10.04 -5.51 6.65
CA MET A 83 -11.31 -5.76 5.96
C MET A 83 -11.27 -5.42 4.47
N GLN A 84 -10.31 -4.60 4.02
CA GLN A 84 -10.14 -4.32 2.59
C GLN A 84 -9.92 -5.60 1.79
N ASP A 85 -8.99 -6.43 2.22
CA ASP A 85 -8.67 -7.70 1.54
C ASP A 85 -9.80 -8.72 1.58
N VAL A 86 -10.77 -8.57 2.49
CA VAL A 86 -11.95 -9.42 2.60
C VAL A 86 -13.11 -8.91 1.76
N VAL A 87 -13.54 -7.67 2.05
CA VAL A 87 -14.77 -7.09 1.50
C VAL A 87 -14.53 -6.58 0.10
N TYR A 88 -13.34 -6.03 -0.15
CA TYR A 88 -12.95 -5.40 -1.41
C TYR A 88 -11.94 -6.23 -2.19
N GLN A 89 -11.78 -7.52 -1.87
CA GLN A 89 -10.88 -8.49 -2.51
C GLN A 89 -10.87 -8.43 -4.06
N PHE A 90 -12.01 -8.10 -4.68
CA PHE A 90 -12.19 -8.07 -6.13
C PHE A 90 -12.18 -6.65 -6.73
N ALA A 91 -12.06 -5.63 -5.89
CA ALA A 91 -12.10 -4.23 -6.30
C ALA A 91 -10.68 -3.72 -6.52
N SER A 92 -10.24 -3.69 -7.78
CA SER A 92 -8.86 -3.26 -8.13
C SER A 92 -8.51 -1.88 -7.58
N LYS A 93 -9.49 -0.97 -7.49
CA LYS A 93 -9.33 0.35 -6.88
C LYS A 93 -8.94 0.34 -5.40
N ALA A 94 -9.31 -0.69 -4.64
CA ALA A 94 -8.95 -0.79 -3.22
C ALA A 94 -7.49 -1.20 -3.03
N HIS A 95 -6.93 -1.94 -4.00
CA HIS A 95 -5.65 -2.65 -3.90
C HIS A 95 -4.58 -2.15 -4.85
N PHE A 96 -4.82 -1.02 -5.55
CA PHE A 96 -3.94 -0.52 -6.61
C PHE A 96 -3.61 -1.56 -7.69
N ASP A 97 -4.51 -2.52 -7.93
CA ASP A 97 -4.30 -3.61 -8.87
C ASP A 97 -4.75 -3.25 -10.30
N ASN A 98 -4.41 -4.12 -11.25
CA ASN A 98 -4.93 -4.09 -12.60
C ASN A 98 -4.72 -2.77 -13.36
N CYS A 99 -3.70 -2.01 -12.96
CA CYS A 99 -3.33 -0.73 -13.50
C CYS A 99 -4.49 0.28 -13.45
N ASP A 100 -5.44 0.08 -12.52
CA ASP A 100 -6.60 0.96 -12.33
C ASP A 100 -6.27 2.17 -11.44
N PHE A 101 -5.17 2.85 -11.77
CA PHE A 101 -4.58 3.91 -10.95
C PHE A 101 -5.55 5.06 -10.68
N ASP A 102 -6.30 5.50 -11.69
CA ASP A 102 -7.19 6.65 -11.56
C ASP A 102 -8.32 6.37 -10.56
N ASN A 103 -8.92 5.18 -10.60
CA ASN A 103 -9.95 4.79 -9.65
C ASN A 103 -9.36 4.48 -8.26
N ALA A 104 -8.13 3.97 -8.19
CA ALA A 104 -7.46 3.74 -6.91
C ALA A 104 -7.15 5.05 -6.18
N ILE A 105 -6.63 6.05 -6.92
CA ILE A 105 -6.45 7.42 -6.44
C ILE A 105 -7.79 8.03 -6.02
N ALA A 106 -8.83 7.90 -6.87
CA ALA A 106 -10.17 8.40 -6.55
C ALA A 106 -10.72 7.73 -5.28
N TYR A 107 -10.53 6.42 -5.13
CA TYR A 107 -10.96 5.67 -3.95
C TYR A 107 -10.31 6.20 -2.67
N VAL A 108 -8.99 6.41 -2.67
CA VAL A 108 -8.28 7.01 -1.53
C VAL A 108 -8.84 8.41 -1.22
N GLY A 109 -9.07 9.23 -2.24
CA GLY A 109 -9.71 10.54 -2.09
C GLY A 109 -11.11 10.46 -1.47
N GLU A 110 -11.98 9.59 -2.00
CA GLU A 110 -13.33 9.35 -1.49
C GLU A 110 -13.33 8.92 -0.02
N ARG A 111 -12.35 8.08 0.39
CA ARG A 111 -12.19 7.68 1.80
C ARG A 111 -11.83 8.88 2.67
N LEU A 112 -10.95 9.78 2.22
CA LEU A 112 -10.59 10.98 2.97
C LEU A 112 -11.72 12.01 3.03
N ASP A 113 -12.52 12.14 1.97
CA ASP A 113 -13.75 12.93 2.01
C ASP A 113 -14.77 12.32 2.97
N GLU A 114 -14.80 10.99 3.10
CA GLU A 114 -15.62 10.31 4.10
C GLU A 114 -15.14 10.58 5.54
N VAL A 115 -13.82 10.62 5.77
CA VAL A 115 -13.25 11.08 7.05
C VAL A 115 -13.74 12.49 7.37
N ASP A 116 -13.67 13.42 6.42
CA ASP A 116 -14.11 14.80 6.58
C ASP A 116 -15.59 14.88 7.00
N ARG A 117 -16.48 14.18 6.28
CA ARG A 117 -17.91 14.13 6.61
C ARG A 117 -18.18 13.61 8.02
N HIS A 118 -17.49 12.54 8.43
CA HIS A 118 -17.64 11.97 9.77
C HIS A 118 -17.11 12.91 10.86
N VAL A 119 -16.00 13.61 10.61
CA VAL A 119 -15.47 14.62 11.53
C VAL A 119 -16.42 15.80 11.68
N GLU A 120 -17.01 16.29 10.59
CA GLU A 120 -17.99 17.39 10.64
C GLU A 120 -19.28 16.97 11.37
N ALA A 121 -19.71 15.72 11.22
CA ALA A 121 -20.80 15.17 12.02
C ALA A 121 -20.43 15.10 13.51
N ALA A 122 -19.21 14.66 13.84
CA ALA A 122 -18.69 14.63 15.20
C ALA A 122 -18.61 16.03 15.83
N ARG A 123 -18.21 17.06 15.07
CA ARG A 123 -18.20 18.45 15.57
C ARG A 123 -19.60 18.92 15.95
N ARG A 124 -20.58 18.74 15.06
CA ARG A 124 -21.99 19.09 15.36
C ARG A 124 -22.52 18.36 16.59
N ALA A 125 -22.20 17.07 16.73
CA ALA A 125 -22.56 16.28 17.90
C ALA A 125 -21.88 16.77 19.19
N LYS A 126 -20.63 17.23 19.09
CA LYS A 126 -19.90 17.83 20.21
C LYS A 126 -20.56 19.13 20.65
N ASP A 127 -20.96 19.98 19.71
CA ASP A 127 -21.64 21.25 19.98
C ASP A 127 -23.02 21.05 20.64
N SER A 128 -23.70 19.94 20.33
CA SER A 128 -24.97 19.57 20.98
C SER A 128 -24.81 18.76 22.27
N GLY A 129 -23.57 18.45 22.70
CA GLY A 129 -23.29 17.64 23.89
C GLY A 129 -23.57 16.14 23.74
N ASP A 130 -23.82 15.64 22.53
CA ASP A 130 -24.10 14.23 22.26
C ASP A 130 -22.78 13.42 22.16
N ARG A 131 -22.28 13.00 23.33
CA ARG A 131 -21.01 12.27 23.45
C ARG A 131 -21.04 10.91 22.73
N ALA A 132 -22.19 10.24 22.70
CA ALA A 132 -22.31 8.93 22.05
C ALA A 132 -22.21 9.08 20.52
N LEU A 133 -22.82 10.12 19.97
CA LEU A 133 -22.71 10.43 18.56
C LEU A 133 -21.29 10.87 18.17
N VAL A 134 -20.60 11.66 19.01
CA VAL A 134 -19.16 11.97 18.80
C VAL A 134 -18.33 10.69 18.71
N GLU A 135 -18.48 9.77 19.68
CA GLU A 135 -17.69 8.53 19.69
C GLU A 135 -17.96 7.67 18.45
N SER A 136 -19.24 7.49 18.07
CA SER A 136 -19.61 6.65 16.93
C SER A 136 -19.16 7.24 15.57
N THR A 137 -19.25 8.55 15.39
CA THR A 137 -18.80 9.22 14.15
C THR A 137 -17.28 9.26 14.04
N VAL A 138 -16.56 9.50 15.15
CA VAL A 138 -15.09 9.42 15.15
C VAL A 138 -14.62 7.98 14.88
N LYS A 139 -15.29 6.96 15.41
CA LYS A 139 -15.03 5.55 15.03
C LYS A 139 -15.15 5.33 13.52
N GLN A 140 -16.18 5.88 12.88
CA GLN A 140 -16.38 5.79 11.43
C GLN A 140 -15.29 6.54 10.66
N ALA A 141 -14.86 7.71 11.15
CA ALA A 141 -13.74 8.45 10.58
C ALA A 141 -12.44 7.62 10.62
N PHE A 142 -12.11 6.99 11.74
CA PHE A 142 -10.92 6.12 11.83
C PHE A 142 -11.03 4.87 10.95
N PHE A 143 -12.23 4.32 10.77
CA PHE A 143 -12.45 3.23 9.81
C PHE A 143 -12.13 3.69 8.38
N ALA A 144 -12.70 4.81 7.91
CA ALA A 144 -12.43 5.35 6.59
C ALA A 144 -10.94 5.71 6.39
N LEU A 145 -10.28 6.27 7.43
CA LEU A 145 -8.85 6.54 7.42
C LEU A 145 -8.01 5.26 7.26
N GLY A 146 -8.39 4.17 7.94
CA GLY A 146 -7.76 2.86 7.77
C GLY A 146 -7.93 2.28 6.36
N GLN A 147 -9.07 2.55 5.69
CA GLN A 147 -9.27 2.17 4.29
C GLN A 147 -8.33 2.95 3.35
N ALA A 148 -8.15 4.26 3.59
CA ALA A 148 -7.20 5.08 2.83
C ALA A 148 -5.75 4.60 3.04
N LEU A 149 -5.37 4.30 4.29
CA LEU A 149 -4.06 3.76 4.64
C LEU A 149 -3.77 2.43 3.93
N HIS A 150 -4.76 1.55 3.83
CA HIS A 150 -4.61 0.30 3.08
C HIS A 150 -4.23 0.58 1.62
N GLY A 151 -5.02 1.41 0.91
CA GLY A 151 -4.78 1.70 -0.50
C GLY A 151 -3.40 2.31 -0.78
N ILE A 152 -2.93 3.25 0.06
CA ILE A 152 -1.60 3.85 -0.14
C ILE A 152 -0.47 2.85 0.12
N GLN A 153 -0.66 1.86 1.02
CA GLN A 153 0.32 0.80 1.25
C GLN A 153 0.38 -0.13 0.04
N ASP A 154 -0.77 -0.49 -0.50
CA ASP A 154 -0.90 -1.35 -1.68
C ASP A 154 -0.31 -0.73 -2.94
N PHE A 155 -0.29 0.61 -3.06
CA PHE A 155 0.50 1.28 -4.11
C PHE A 155 1.97 0.83 -4.10
N TYR A 156 2.61 0.73 -2.94
CA TYR A 156 4.02 0.27 -2.87
C TYR A 156 4.16 -1.24 -2.97
N ALA A 157 3.13 -2.00 -2.58
CA ALA A 157 3.16 -3.46 -2.57
C ALA A 157 2.88 -4.06 -3.96
N HIS A 158 1.88 -3.54 -4.66
CA HIS A 158 1.28 -4.14 -5.84
C HIS A 158 1.65 -3.43 -7.15
N THR A 159 2.37 -2.30 -7.10
CA THR A 159 2.95 -1.68 -8.30
C THR A 159 4.40 -2.06 -8.51
N ASN A 160 4.95 -1.79 -9.70
CA ASN A 160 6.39 -1.89 -9.95
C ASN A 160 7.17 -0.62 -9.53
N TYR A 161 6.62 0.25 -8.67
CA TYR A 161 7.26 1.52 -8.31
C TYR A 161 8.66 1.34 -7.70
N VAL A 162 8.83 0.35 -6.82
CA VAL A 162 10.15 0.02 -6.24
C VAL A 162 11.13 -0.37 -7.34
N GLU A 163 10.70 -1.23 -8.27
CA GLU A 163 11.50 -1.72 -9.39
C GLU A 163 11.95 -0.59 -10.32
N LEU A 164 11.10 0.41 -10.56
CA LEU A 164 11.42 1.58 -11.39
C LEU A 164 12.43 2.54 -10.76
N THR A 165 12.47 2.60 -9.42
CA THR A 165 13.20 3.66 -8.70
C THR A 165 14.50 3.20 -8.07
N VAL A 166 14.63 1.93 -7.68
CA VAL A 166 15.83 1.44 -6.98
C VAL A 166 17.12 1.59 -7.78
N GLY A 167 17.07 1.54 -9.11
CA GLY A 167 18.24 1.72 -9.97
C GLY A 167 18.76 3.16 -10.02
N GLN A 168 17.95 4.13 -9.61
CA GLN A 168 18.27 5.56 -9.66
C GLN A 168 18.71 6.11 -8.29
N ALA A 169 18.48 5.35 -7.21
CA ALA A 169 18.76 5.79 -5.85
C ALA A 169 20.16 5.36 -5.38
N ALA A 170 20.87 6.25 -4.69
CA ALA A 170 22.16 5.93 -4.07
C ALA A 170 21.97 5.15 -2.76
N THR A 171 20.94 5.49 -1.99
CA THR A 171 20.50 4.79 -0.78
C THR A 171 18.99 4.56 -0.82
N SER A 172 18.49 3.62 -0.02
CA SER A 172 17.03 3.37 0.01
C SER A 172 16.23 4.55 0.56
N LYS A 173 16.89 5.53 1.20
CA LYS A 173 16.26 6.77 1.70
C LYS A 173 16.10 7.82 0.60
N ASP A 174 16.84 7.69 -0.50
CA ASP A 174 16.77 8.64 -1.63
C ASP A 174 15.63 8.31 -2.60
N ILE A 175 14.96 7.17 -2.42
CA ILE A 175 13.77 6.81 -3.20
C ILE A 175 12.63 7.77 -2.79
N PRO A 176 12.07 8.54 -3.73
CA PRO A 176 11.01 9.49 -3.41
C PRO A 176 9.77 8.78 -2.86
N ILE A 177 9.11 9.41 -1.90
CA ILE A 177 7.77 9.00 -1.46
C ILE A 177 6.76 9.60 -2.45
N VAL A 178 5.82 8.78 -2.92
CA VAL A 178 4.74 9.20 -3.81
C VAL A 178 3.43 9.03 -3.06
N SER A 179 2.88 10.13 -2.56
CA SER A 179 1.67 10.14 -1.74
C SER A 179 0.41 10.21 -2.59
N PRO A 180 -0.32 9.09 -2.86
CA PRO A 180 -1.46 9.09 -3.80
C PRO A 180 -2.64 9.97 -3.34
N TRP A 181 -2.63 10.36 -2.06
CA TRP A 181 -3.61 11.22 -1.43
C TRP A 181 -3.33 12.73 -1.61
N GLN A 182 -2.14 13.11 -2.07
CA GLN A 182 -1.77 14.51 -2.37
C GLN A 182 -1.77 14.76 -3.87
N ASP A 183 -2.12 15.98 -4.30
CA ASP A 183 -2.17 16.32 -5.74
C ASP A 183 -0.81 16.14 -6.45
N ALA A 184 0.29 16.51 -5.78
CA ALA A 184 1.64 16.28 -6.31
C ALA A 184 1.92 14.78 -6.51
N GLY A 185 1.48 13.92 -5.58
CA GLY A 185 1.62 12.48 -5.71
C GLY A 185 0.73 11.89 -6.82
N LYS A 186 -0.51 12.38 -6.97
CA LYS A 186 -1.40 12.01 -8.09
C LYS A 186 -0.76 12.32 -9.44
N GLN A 187 -0.25 13.55 -9.61
CA GLN A 187 0.47 13.96 -10.82
C GLN A 187 1.71 13.11 -11.06
N ARG A 188 2.45 12.77 -9.98
CA ARG A 188 3.62 11.90 -10.08
C ARG A 188 3.25 10.48 -10.53
N ILE A 189 2.14 9.91 -10.04
CA ILE A 189 1.64 8.60 -10.50
C ILE A 189 1.30 8.66 -12.00
N THR A 190 0.65 9.73 -12.45
CA THR A 190 0.38 9.95 -13.89
C THR A 190 1.68 9.96 -14.70
N ALA A 191 2.67 10.77 -14.30
CA ALA A 191 3.96 10.83 -14.99
C ALA A 191 4.74 9.50 -14.95
N LEU A 192 4.60 8.72 -13.87
CA LEU A 192 5.24 7.41 -13.74
C LEU A 192 4.61 6.37 -14.67
N ARG A 193 3.31 6.48 -15.00
CA ARG A 193 2.67 5.60 -16.00
C ARG A 193 3.33 5.72 -17.36
N ASP A 194 3.69 6.94 -17.76
CA ASP A 194 4.45 7.20 -19.00
C ASP A 194 5.89 6.64 -18.94
N GLN A 195 6.39 6.36 -17.74
CA GLN A 195 7.71 5.78 -17.47
C GLN A 195 7.65 4.26 -17.22
N GLY A 196 6.50 3.63 -17.48
CA GLY A 196 6.31 2.18 -17.34
C GLY A 196 5.82 1.72 -15.96
N LEU A 197 5.18 2.60 -15.18
CA LEU A 197 4.47 2.19 -13.97
C LEU A 197 3.29 1.30 -14.35
N VAL A 198 3.30 0.09 -13.81
CA VAL A 198 2.24 -0.90 -13.91
C VAL A 198 1.97 -1.47 -12.52
N SER A 199 0.81 -2.10 -12.38
CA SER A 199 0.48 -2.85 -11.17
C SER A 199 0.09 -4.28 -11.45
N GLY A 200 -0.01 -5.06 -10.39
CA GLY A 200 -0.30 -6.47 -10.43
C GLY A 200 -1.55 -6.79 -11.23
N TYR A 201 -1.42 -7.64 -12.25
CA TYR A 201 -2.59 -8.16 -12.93
C TYR A 201 -3.27 -9.25 -12.11
N VAL A 202 -4.57 -9.10 -11.87
CA VAL A 202 -5.45 -10.01 -11.14
C VAL A 202 -6.68 -10.31 -11.99
N PHE A 203 -6.80 -11.56 -12.48
CA PHE A 203 -7.87 -11.93 -13.40
C PHE A 203 -9.27 -11.92 -12.77
N TRP A 204 -9.39 -11.99 -11.43
CA TRP A 204 -10.67 -11.94 -10.71
C TRP A 204 -11.05 -10.52 -10.24
N GLY A 205 -10.14 -9.56 -10.37
CA GLY A 205 -10.37 -8.17 -10.02
C GLY A 205 -10.84 -7.36 -11.24
N PHE A 206 -11.62 -6.31 -11.01
CA PHE A 206 -12.07 -5.40 -12.06
C PHE A 206 -12.01 -3.92 -11.64
N PRO A 207 -11.83 -3.00 -12.60
CA PRO A 207 -11.53 -3.22 -14.03
C PRO A 207 -10.09 -3.70 -14.29
N GLN A 208 -9.86 -4.34 -15.44
CA GLN A 208 -8.55 -4.81 -15.89
C GLN A 208 -7.98 -3.86 -16.96
N LYS A 209 -7.17 -2.88 -16.53
CA LYS A 209 -6.62 -1.83 -17.41
C LYS A 209 -5.14 -2.04 -17.75
N CYS A 210 -4.51 -3.09 -17.24
CA CYS A 210 -3.10 -3.34 -17.51
C CYS A 210 -2.85 -3.68 -19.00
N PRO A 211 -1.71 -3.24 -19.56
CA PRO A 211 -1.24 -3.71 -20.86
C PRO A 211 -1.07 -5.22 -20.90
N ALA A 212 -1.21 -5.81 -22.09
CA ALA A 212 -0.95 -7.23 -22.29
C ALA A 212 0.49 -7.60 -21.88
N GLY A 213 0.65 -8.73 -21.20
CA GLY A 213 1.95 -9.19 -20.69
C GLY A 213 2.41 -8.56 -19.38
N THR A 214 1.57 -7.71 -18.76
CA THR A 214 1.85 -7.19 -17.41
C THR A 214 1.99 -8.36 -16.42
N PRO A 215 3.01 -8.36 -15.54
CA PRO A 215 3.16 -9.40 -14.53
C PRO A 215 1.92 -9.53 -13.64
N SER A 216 1.64 -10.75 -13.16
CA SER A 216 0.54 -10.97 -12.23
C SER A 216 0.79 -10.25 -10.90
N HIS A 217 -0.29 -10.03 -10.14
CA HIS A 217 -0.22 -9.53 -8.78
C HIS A 217 0.73 -10.35 -7.93
N ALA A 218 0.60 -11.68 -7.92
CA ALA A 218 1.51 -12.54 -7.16
C ALA A 218 2.99 -12.37 -7.57
N ALA A 219 3.28 -12.03 -8.83
CA ALA A 219 4.63 -11.81 -9.31
C ALA A 219 5.20 -10.44 -8.86
N LEU A 220 4.36 -9.39 -8.81
CA LEU A 220 4.77 -8.05 -8.36
C LEU A 220 4.64 -7.83 -6.85
N ALA A 221 3.84 -8.63 -6.16
CA ALA A 221 3.54 -8.52 -4.75
C ALA A 221 4.79 -8.35 -3.89
N LYS A 222 4.75 -7.37 -2.99
CA LYS A 222 5.77 -7.07 -1.98
C LYS A 222 5.12 -7.02 -0.60
N ASP A 223 4.18 -7.91 -0.32
CA ASP A 223 3.50 -8.03 0.98
C ASP A 223 4.38 -8.73 2.03
N LYS A 224 5.39 -9.48 1.57
CA LYS A 224 6.36 -10.16 2.42
C LYS A 224 7.69 -10.38 1.72
N ALA A 225 8.71 -10.65 2.53
CA ALA A 225 10.07 -10.92 2.07
C ALA A 225 10.22 -12.22 1.23
N THR A 226 9.19 -13.07 1.16
CA THR A 226 9.22 -14.37 0.47
C THR A 226 8.43 -14.40 -0.83
N THR A 227 7.72 -13.32 -1.20
CA THR A 227 7.10 -13.24 -2.53
C THR A 227 8.18 -13.14 -3.62
N PRO A 228 7.87 -13.54 -4.87
CA PRO A 228 8.83 -13.47 -5.98
C PRO A 228 9.50 -12.10 -6.13
N SER A 229 8.74 -10.99 -6.15
CA SER A 229 9.36 -9.65 -6.17
C SER A 229 9.90 -9.24 -4.80
N GLY A 230 9.15 -9.47 -3.71
CA GLY A 230 9.54 -9.06 -2.36
C GLY A 230 10.88 -9.61 -1.89
N ALA A 231 11.26 -10.81 -2.32
CA ALA A 231 12.53 -11.47 -2.00
C ALA A 231 13.74 -10.90 -2.74
N VAL A 232 13.53 -10.20 -3.86
CA VAL A 232 14.64 -9.70 -4.70
C VAL A 232 15.48 -8.71 -3.92
N LYS A 233 16.78 -9.02 -3.82
CA LYS A 233 17.79 -8.19 -3.16
C LYS A 233 18.27 -7.08 -4.08
N VAL A 234 18.55 -5.92 -3.49
CA VAL A 234 19.13 -4.75 -4.17
C VAL A 234 20.51 -4.48 -3.56
N PRO A 235 21.60 -5.01 -4.16
CA PRO A 235 22.92 -5.04 -3.52
C PRO A 235 23.45 -3.66 -3.11
N HIS A 236 23.32 -2.65 -3.97
CA HIS A 236 23.83 -1.29 -3.70
C HIS A 236 23.03 -0.56 -2.62
N LEU A 237 21.81 -1.00 -2.31
CA LEU A 237 20.96 -0.42 -1.26
C LEU A 237 21.09 -1.23 0.04
N GLN A 238 22.33 -1.43 0.51
CA GLN A 238 22.63 -2.17 1.75
C GLN A 238 22.05 -3.59 1.77
N ASN A 239 21.97 -4.22 0.60
CA ASN A 239 21.41 -5.56 0.42
C ASN A 239 19.98 -5.73 0.99
N ARG A 240 19.19 -4.64 0.98
CA ARG A 240 17.76 -4.68 1.30
C ARG A 240 17.00 -5.40 0.20
N ASN A 241 15.94 -6.12 0.56
CA ASN A 241 15.04 -6.67 -0.43
C ASN A 241 13.92 -5.68 -0.79
N ARG A 242 13.23 -5.92 -1.91
CA ARG A 242 12.15 -5.03 -2.38
C ARG A 242 10.99 -4.92 -1.37
N TYR A 243 10.70 -5.98 -0.62
CA TYR A 243 9.75 -5.92 0.51
C TYR A 243 10.16 -4.87 1.56
N GLN A 244 11.41 -4.90 2.02
CA GLN A 244 11.93 -3.95 3.01
C GLN A 244 11.93 -2.51 2.51
N ILE A 245 12.09 -2.31 1.19
CA ILE A 245 12.03 -0.99 0.57
C ILE A 245 10.57 -0.53 0.45
N ALA A 246 9.67 -1.37 -0.06
CA ALA A 246 8.23 -1.09 -0.09
C ALA A 246 7.67 -0.75 1.29
N ALA A 247 8.02 -1.55 2.32
CA ALA A 247 7.58 -1.32 3.69
C ALA A 247 8.12 0.00 4.28
N GLN A 248 9.33 0.43 3.89
CA GLN A 248 9.86 1.74 4.30
C GLN A 248 9.04 2.88 3.69
N LEU A 249 8.78 2.82 2.38
CA LEU A 249 8.05 3.86 1.66
C LEU A 249 6.59 3.94 2.14
N ALA A 250 5.93 2.78 2.23
CA ALA A 250 4.57 2.65 2.73
C ALA A 250 4.42 3.15 4.18
N ARG A 251 5.41 2.88 5.05
CA ARG A 251 5.44 3.43 6.40
C ARG A 251 5.55 4.95 6.39
N ALA A 252 6.48 5.51 5.61
CA ALA A 252 6.70 6.95 5.57
C ALA A 252 5.47 7.70 5.04
N ASP A 253 4.83 7.18 3.99
CA ASP A 253 3.60 7.75 3.44
C ASP A 253 2.40 7.59 4.40
N SER A 254 2.30 6.43 5.08
CA SER A 254 1.27 6.20 6.10
C SER A 254 1.43 7.14 7.29
N GLN A 255 2.66 7.37 7.76
CA GLN A 255 2.93 8.35 8.82
C GLN A 255 2.53 9.76 8.37
N ALA A 256 2.94 10.17 7.17
CA ALA A 256 2.59 11.47 6.62
C ALA A 256 1.06 11.67 6.48
N LEU A 257 0.32 10.61 6.10
CA LEU A 257 -1.13 10.66 6.05
C LEU A 257 -1.76 10.78 7.44
N ILE A 258 -1.28 10.05 8.44
CA ILE A 258 -1.76 10.19 9.84
C ILE A 258 -1.48 11.59 10.38
N ASP A 259 -0.28 12.11 10.16
CA ASP A 259 0.11 13.45 10.60
C ASP A 259 -0.78 14.52 9.93
N HIS A 260 -1.01 14.38 8.62
CA HIS A 260 -1.94 15.24 7.90
C HIS A 260 -3.36 15.14 8.43
N ALA A 261 -3.86 13.94 8.70
CA ALA A 261 -5.20 13.72 9.22
C ALA A 261 -5.39 14.40 10.58
N PHE A 262 -4.41 14.31 11.48
CA PHE A 262 -4.48 14.97 12.79
C PHE A 262 -4.28 16.49 12.72
N LEU A 263 -3.52 16.98 11.74
CA LEU A 263 -3.40 18.42 11.50
C LEU A 263 -4.71 19.00 10.92
N ARG A 264 -5.29 18.32 9.92
CA ARG A 264 -6.50 18.75 9.22
C ARG A 264 -7.75 18.59 10.08
N TRP A 265 -7.86 17.48 10.81
CA TRP A 265 -9.00 17.13 11.64
C TRP A 265 -8.58 16.99 13.11
N PRO A 266 -8.30 18.10 13.82
CA PRO A 266 -7.78 18.05 15.18
C PRO A 266 -8.70 17.33 16.18
N LEU A 267 -10.01 17.27 15.89
CA LEU A 267 -10.97 16.51 16.71
C LEU A 267 -10.64 15.01 16.75
N LEU A 268 -10.06 14.44 15.69
CA LEU A 268 -9.61 13.05 15.70
C LEU A 268 -8.54 12.82 16.76
N LYS A 269 -7.56 13.73 16.86
CA LYS A 269 -6.50 13.67 17.87
C LYS A 269 -7.04 13.92 19.27
N GLU A 270 -7.93 14.91 19.42
CA GLU A 270 -8.57 15.23 20.70
C GLU A 270 -9.30 14.02 21.29
N VAL A 271 -10.07 13.31 20.46
CA VAL A 271 -10.92 12.20 20.88
C VAL A 271 -10.13 10.89 21.00
N ASN A 272 -9.17 10.63 20.12
CA ASN A 272 -8.34 9.43 20.17
C ASN A 272 -7.33 9.45 21.32
N GLY A 273 -6.84 10.63 21.68
CA GLY A 273 -5.75 10.80 22.64
C GLY A 273 -4.37 10.76 22.00
N GLN A 274 -3.36 10.54 22.83
CA GLN A 274 -1.96 10.80 22.49
C GLN A 274 -1.35 9.80 21.49
N TYR A 275 -1.79 8.55 21.52
CA TYR A 275 -1.14 7.47 20.77
C TYR A 275 -1.98 7.03 19.57
N ALA A 276 -1.30 6.88 18.43
CA ALA A 276 -1.85 6.26 17.25
C ALA A 276 -0.86 5.22 16.71
N ALA A 277 -1.39 4.11 16.20
CA ALA A 277 -0.59 3.07 15.58
C ALA A 277 -1.32 2.51 14.36
N PHE A 278 -0.55 2.12 13.36
CA PHE A 278 -1.04 1.47 12.15
C PHE A 278 -0.06 0.37 11.75
N GLU A 279 -0.58 -0.69 11.15
CA GLU A 279 0.22 -1.79 10.64
C GLU A 279 0.57 -1.51 9.16
N VAL A 280 1.81 -1.82 8.77
CA VAL A 280 2.33 -1.60 7.41
C VAL A 280 2.64 -2.94 6.77
N LEU A 281 2.10 -3.20 5.57
CA LEU A 281 2.39 -4.38 4.74
C LEU A 281 2.46 -5.68 5.55
N VAL A 282 1.31 -6.06 6.12
CA VAL A 282 1.18 -7.26 6.97
C VAL A 282 1.02 -8.49 6.09
N ASP A 283 1.89 -9.49 6.26
CA ASP A 283 1.76 -10.80 5.60
C ASP A 283 0.40 -11.42 5.92
N ARG A 284 -0.30 -11.86 4.88
CA ARG A 284 -1.65 -12.44 4.95
C ARG A 284 -2.63 -11.57 5.75
N ARG A 285 -2.92 -10.38 5.21
CA ARG A 285 -4.31 -9.93 5.22
C ARG A 285 -5.23 -10.80 4.33
N GLY A 286 -4.71 -11.94 3.84
CA GLY A 286 -5.36 -13.15 3.31
C GLY A 286 -5.65 -13.18 1.83
N LEU A 287 -4.68 -12.74 1.03
CA LEU A 287 -4.51 -13.22 -0.35
C LEU A 287 -3.46 -14.34 -0.38
#